data_AF-A0A017RTU4-F1
#
_entry.id   AF-A0A017RTU4-F1
#
_cell.length_a   1.000
_cell.length_b   1.000
_cell.length_c   1.000
_cell.angle_alpha   90.00
_cell.angle_beta   90.00
_cell.angle_gamma   90.00
#
_symmetry.space_group_name_H-M   'P 1'
#
loop_
_entity.id
_entity.type
_entity.pdbx_description
1 polymer ?
#
loop_
_entity_poly.entity_id
_entity_poly.type
_entity_poly.pdbx_seq_one_letter_code
_entity_poly.pdbx_strand_id
1 'polypeptide(L)'
;MNKIKFRIIEGEKSEINKTQLLKRIYYKINENYISEDKLEELISSISYVKNMLIDERDFNKYNFNIPGFKDIYREYEMIKRENNLLDYDDMLTLTYEILRKSQGLLNKYRNKYKYIQVDEAQDTSKVQHEIVRLLAYPENNLFLVGDEDQSIYSFRGAYPEAILNFEREYKGSKIFLMEQNFRSTKNITMTSNEFIRGNKERYNKNMYTEKEEEIPVTIKFLMNEEEEVKYIIDEIYENKKLKDTAILYRNNLSAIPLVDALSKNGIPFYLRDFKQSFFTHWVVQDITAFINVALNREDIHSFERIYYKMNSYISKKAMEHIKRHYKGQSVFDLLRRCPDLNPYIIKRINSIEECFRILPYKKPKDAIDFLQNQLSYKEYLDNNCEKMGYSIENINLIIASLKIIANNTTSITGFLNRFEELQKLMDDAKFNKDKDAVTLSTIHSAKGLEFENVFMIDLIEGQFPAAGSISDEDENYEKYIEEERRLFYVGMTRAKKQLNLLAVNTKNQERVVCSRFVGEVFSIVNPVDKEEELSSLNSYGFSIGTSVIHKRFGQGIIIDINQETVEINFNIYGIKKLLMRACIEENLLYKI
;
A
#
# COMPACT_ATOMS: atom_id res chain seq x y z
N MET A 1 -37.20 -6.60 -32.27
CA MET A 1 -36.46 -6.46 -31.00
C MET A 1 -35.86 -5.06 -30.94
N ASN A 2 -36.34 -4.20 -30.05
CA ASN A 2 -35.67 -2.92 -29.79
C ASN A 2 -34.31 -3.24 -29.15
N LYS A 3 -33.22 -2.85 -29.81
CA LYS A 3 -31.87 -2.96 -29.22
C LYS A 3 -31.77 -1.95 -28.08
N ILE A 4 -31.86 -2.42 -26.84
CA ILE A 4 -31.56 -1.59 -25.67
C ILE A 4 -30.06 -1.29 -25.71
N LYS A 5 -29.71 0.00 -25.69
CA LYS A 5 -28.31 0.45 -25.74
C LYS A 5 -27.84 0.74 -24.33
N PHE A 6 -26.96 -0.12 -23.81
CA PHE A 6 -26.29 0.12 -22.53
C PHE A 6 -25.13 1.10 -22.68
N ARG A 7 -24.83 1.85 -21.61
CA ARG A 7 -23.65 2.74 -21.52
C ARG A 7 -22.74 2.27 -20.40
N ILE A 8 -21.46 2.14 -20.67
CA ILE A 8 -20.45 1.79 -19.65
C ILE A 8 -20.07 3.06 -18.89
N ILE A 9 -20.04 2.99 -17.55
CA ILE A 9 -19.74 4.14 -16.66
C ILE A 9 -18.31 4.11 -16.09
N GLU A 10 -17.44 3.31 -16.69
CA GLU A 10 -16.05 3.14 -16.30
C GLU A 10 -15.14 4.13 -17.05
N GLY A 11 -14.14 4.69 -16.35
CA GLY A 11 -13.18 5.66 -16.89
C GLY A 11 -13.54 7.14 -16.72
N GLU A 12 -12.54 8.00 -16.53
CA GLU A 12 -12.69 9.41 -16.12
C GLU A 12 -13.33 10.35 -17.16
N LYS A 13 -13.37 9.94 -18.44
CA LYS A 13 -13.81 10.79 -19.55
C LYS A 13 -15.30 10.67 -19.92
N SER A 14 -16.08 9.89 -19.18
CA SER A 14 -17.52 9.74 -19.42
C SER A 14 -18.32 10.88 -18.76
N GLU A 15 -19.35 11.41 -19.44
CA GLU A 15 -20.32 12.37 -18.86
C GLU A 15 -20.99 11.83 -17.59
N ILE A 16 -21.14 10.51 -17.50
CA ILE A 16 -21.62 9.80 -16.32
C ILE A 16 -20.53 8.80 -15.93
N ASN A 17 -19.85 9.07 -14.83
CA ASN A 17 -18.76 8.26 -14.31
C ASN A 17 -19.15 7.64 -12.95
N LYS A 18 -18.76 6.36 -12.73
CA LYS A 18 -18.99 5.57 -11.50
C LYS A 18 -18.63 6.33 -10.23
N THR A 19 -17.46 6.94 -10.17
CA THR A 19 -16.93 7.72 -9.05
C THR A 19 -17.82 8.92 -8.74
N GLN A 20 -18.22 9.68 -9.76
CA GLN A 20 -19.10 10.84 -9.55
C GLN A 20 -20.50 10.44 -9.08
N LEU A 21 -21.04 9.35 -9.64
CA LEU A 21 -22.33 8.82 -9.26
C LEU A 21 -22.33 8.38 -7.79
N LEU A 22 -21.33 7.61 -7.37
CA LEU A 22 -21.18 7.16 -5.98
C LEU A 22 -20.97 8.33 -5.01
N LYS A 23 -20.19 9.36 -5.36
CA LYS A 23 -20.06 10.59 -4.56
C LYS A 23 -21.41 11.27 -4.32
N ARG A 24 -22.24 11.38 -5.36
CA ARG A 24 -23.59 11.99 -5.28
C ARG A 24 -24.53 11.16 -4.41
N ILE A 25 -24.54 9.83 -4.59
CA ILE A 25 -25.37 8.92 -3.80
C ILE A 25 -24.95 8.95 -2.33
N TYR A 26 -23.65 8.90 -2.05
CA TYR A 26 -23.13 8.97 -0.69
C TYR A 26 -23.55 10.27 0.01
N TYR A 27 -23.41 11.41 -0.68
CA TYR A 27 -23.83 12.71 -0.13
C TYR A 27 -25.34 12.75 0.14
N LYS A 28 -26.16 12.20 -0.77
CA LYS A 28 -27.62 12.14 -0.59
C LYS A 28 -28.03 11.32 0.66
N ILE A 29 -27.29 10.26 0.97
CA ILE A 29 -27.64 9.33 2.06
C ILE A 29 -27.02 9.75 3.40
N ASN A 30 -25.77 10.20 3.39
CA ASN A 30 -25.01 10.51 4.61
C ASN A 30 -24.92 12.01 4.92
N GLU A 31 -25.46 12.88 4.05
CA GLU A 31 -25.39 14.35 4.16
C GLU A 31 -23.96 14.88 4.33
N ASN A 32 -22.96 14.12 3.88
CA ASN A 32 -21.55 14.45 3.98
C ASN A 32 -20.78 14.04 2.71
N TYR A 33 -19.63 14.68 2.47
CA TYR A 33 -18.75 14.33 1.37
C TYR A 33 -17.91 13.10 1.73
N ILE A 34 -17.75 12.19 0.76
CA ILE A 34 -16.88 11.02 0.88
C ILE A 34 -15.43 11.40 0.53
N SER A 35 -14.45 10.93 1.31
CA SER A 35 -13.02 11.02 0.96
C SER A 35 -12.70 10.18 -0.27
N GLU A 36 -11.52 10.41 -0.85
CA GLU A 36 -11.00 9.52 -1.90
C GLU A 36 -10.77 8.10 -1.36
N ASP A 37 -10.16 7.96 -0.18
CA ASP A 37 -9.90 6.65 0.46
C ASP A 37 -11.20 5.86 0.70
N LYS A 38 -12.21 6.49 1.33
CA LYS A 38 -13.52 5.84 1.56
C LYS A 38 -14.26 5.56 0.27
N LEU A 39 -14.03 6.34 -0.78
CA LEU A 39 -14.63 6.08 -2.08
C LEU A 39 -13.97 4.90 -2.78
N GLU A 40 -12.66 4.76 -2.70
CA GLU A 40 -11.97 3.55 -3.17
C GLU A 40 -12.46 2.32 -2.37
N GLU A 41 -12.64 2.43 -1.05
CA GLU A 41 -13.20 1.39 -0.19
C GLU A 41 -14.65 1.04 -0.56
N LEU A 42 -15.51 2.04 -0.80
CA LEU A 42 -16.88 1.85 -1.27
C LEU A 42 -16.90 1.13 -2.63
N ILE A 43 -16.06 1.55 -3.58
CA ILE A 43 -15.94 0.89 -4.89
C ILE A 43 -15.49 -0.57 -4.72
N SER A 44 -14.50 -0.81 -3.86
CA SER A 44 -14.00 -2.16 -3.57
C SER A 44 -15.07 -3.02 -2.92
N SER A 45 -15.86 -2.47 -1.99
CA SER A 45 -16.95 -3.17 -1.31
C SER A 45 -18.08 -3.56 -2.27
N ILE A 46 -18.47 -2.64 -3.17
CA ILE A 46 -19.45 -2.93 -4.23
C ILE A 46 -18.92 -4.03 -5.16
N SER A 47 -17.65 -3.92 -5.59
CA SER A 47 -17.00 -4.92 -6.43
C SER A 47 -16.99 -6.29 -5.74
N TYR A 48 -16.59 -6.34 -4.46
CA TYR A 48 -16.54 -7.56 -3.65
C TYR A 48 -17.92 -8.23 -3.57
N VAL A 49 -18.97 -7.47 -3.23
CA VAL A 49 -20.35 -7.98 -3.17
C VAL A 49 -20.76 -8.66 -4.48
N LYS A 50 -20.51 -8.00 -5.61
CA LYS A 50 -20.89 -8.50 -6.93
C LYS A 50 -20.07 -9.71 -7.35
N ASN A 51 -18.76 -9.67 -7.14
CA ASN A 51 -17.84 -10.73 -7.51
C ASN A 51 -18.02 -12.00 -6.65
N MET A 52 -18.42 -11.84 -5.38
CA MET A 52 -18.75 -12.93 -4.46
C MET A 52 -20.21 -13.37 -4.52
N LEU A 53 -21.04 -12.77 -5.38
CA LEU A 53 -22.48 -13.05 -5.50
C LEU A 53 -23.21 -12.97 -4.14
N ILE A 54 -22.85 -11.98 -3.32
CA ILE A 54 -23.43 -11.80 -1.98
C ILE A 54 -24.84 -11.23 -2.13
N ASP A 55 -25.80 -11.88 -1.46
CA ASP A 55 -27.19 -11.42 -1.42
C ASP A 55 -27.34 -10.24 -0.45
N GLU A 56 -28.19 -9.26 -0.80
CA GLU A 56 -28.45 -8.09 0.05
C GLU A 56 -28.93 -8.45 1.47
N ARG A 57 -29.55 -9.62 1.66
CA ARG A 57 -29.99 -10.13 2.98
C ARG A 57 -28.81 -10.49 3.88
N ASP A 58 -27.67 -10.82 3.29
CA ASP A 58 -26.46 -11.25 4.00
C ASP A 58 -25.47 -10.11 4.23
N PHE A 59 -25.74 -8.89 3.77
CA PHE A 59 -24.82 -7.74 3.95
C PHE A 59 -24.44 -7.51 5.42
N ASN A 60 -25.35 -7.79 6.36
CA ASN A 60 -25.10 -7.64 7.79
C ASN A 60 -24.04 -8.62 8.35
N LYS A 61 -23.68 -9.67 7.60
CA LYS A 61 -22.64 -10.64 7.97
C LYS A 61 -21.24 -10.17 7.58
N TYR A 62 -21.15 -9.10 6.78
CA TYR A 62 -19.89 -8.56 6.30
C TYR A 62 -19.69 -7.17 6.90
N ASN A 63 -18.47 -6.89 7.33
CA ASN A 63 -18.13 -5.58 7.87
C ASN A 63 -17.71 -4.64 6.72
N PHE A 64 -18.68 -3.92 6.15
CA PHE A 64 -18.39 -2.82 5.22
C PHE A 64 -18.22 -1.54 6.04
N ASN A 65 -17.02 -0.97 6.13
CA ASN A 65 -16.76 0.28 6.88
C ASN A 65 -17.31 1.54 6.17
N ILE A 66 -18.44 1.42 5.46
CA ILE A 66 -19.11 2.51 4.76
C ILE A 66 -20.47 2.77 5.40
N PRO A 67 -20.67 3.94 6.03
CA PRO A 67 -21.98 4.34 6.56
C PRO A 67 -23.06 4.30 5.49
N GLY A 68 -24.16 3.61 5.78
CA GLY A 68 -25.28 3.47 4.85
C GLY A 68 -24.99 2.61 3.62
N PHE A 69 -23.97 1.73 3.65
CA PHE A 69 -23.54 0.92 2.50
C PHE A 69 -24.70 0.25 1.76
N LYS A 70 -25.62 -0.39 2.49
CA LYS A 70 -26.76 -1.10 1.91
C LYS A 70 -27.66 -0.20 1.08
N ASP A 71 -27.96 1.00 1.58
CA ASP A 71 -28.82 1.96 0.89
C ASP A 71 -28.09 2.59 -0.29
N ILE A 72 -26.78 2.85 -0.15
CA ILE A 72 -25.92 3.32 -1.26
C ILE A 72 -25.89 2.30 -2.39
N TYR A 73 -25.66 1.02 -2.07
CA TYR A 73 -25.61 -0.07 -3.05
C TYR A 73 -26.93 -0.19 -3.81
N ARG A 74 -28.06 -0.16 -3.09
CA ARG A 74 -29.41 -0.23 -3.69
C ARG A 74 -29.70 0.92 -4.63
N GLU A 75 -29.43 2.15 -4.17
CA GLU A 75 -29.63 3.36 -4.98
C GLU A 75 -28.74 3.31 -6.24
N TYR A 76 -27.48 2.87 -6.08
CA TYR A 76 -26.54 2.72 -7.20
C TYR A 76 -27.04 1.72 -8.25
N GLU A 77 -27.44 0.51 -7.84
CA GLU A 77 -27.97 -0.51 -8.74
C GLU A 77 -29.31 -0.07 -9.39
N MET A 78 -30.17 0.62 -8.65
CA MET A 78 -31.43 1.17 -9.16
C MET A 78 -31.18 2.22 -10.26
N ILE A 79 -30.32 3.22 -9.98
CA ILE A 79 -29.99 4.26 -10.95
C ILE A 79 -29.38 3.65 -12.21
N LYS A 80 -28.49 2.65 -12.07
CA LYS A 80 -27.92 1.95 -13.23
C LYS A 80 -28.98 1.28 -14.07
N ARG A 81 -29.92 0.54 -13.46
CA ARG A 81 -30.99 -0.16 -14.15
C ARG A 81 -31.92 0.80 -14.90
N GLU A 82 -32.36 1.89 -14.25
CA GLU A 82 -33.27 2.86 -14.85
C GLU A 82 -32.64 3.61 -16.05
N ASN A 83 -31.33 3.79 -16.03
CA ASN A 83 -30.59 4.56 -17.05
C ASN A 83 -29.84 3.68 -18.07
N ASN A 84 -30.02 2.35 -18.03
CA ASN A 84 -29.28 1.39 -18.86
C ASN A 84 -27.75 1.57 -18.76
N LEU A 85 -27.25 1.73 -17.53
CA LEU A 85 -25.82 1.88 -17.24
C LEU A 85 -25.22 0.55 -16.79
N LEU A 86 -23.94 0.31 -17.11
CA LEU A 86 -23.18 -0.85 -16.70
C LEU A 86 -21.80 -0.44 -16.19
N ASP A 87 -21.37 -1.04 -15.09
CA ASP A 87 -19.97 -1.07 -14.67
C ASP A 87 -19.29 -2.38 -15.11
N TYR A 88 -17.98 -2.55 -14.86
CA TYR A 88 -17.29 -3.77 -15.26
C TYR A 88 -17.80 -5.02 -14.55
N ASP A 89 -18.18 -4.89 -13.27
CA ASP A 89 -18.69 -6.01 -12.47
C ASP A 89 -20.05 -6.49 -13.00
N ASP A 90 -20.86 -5.60 -13.59
CA ASP A 90 -22.14 -5.96 -14.22
C ASP A 90 -21.94 -6.90 -15.41
N MET A 91 -20.82 -6.80 -16.13
CA MET A 91 -20.55 -7.68 -17.26
C MET A 91 -20.49 -9.15 -16.81
N LEU A 92 -19.98 -9.40 -15.61
CA LEU A 92 -19.90 -10.74 -15.03
C LEU A 92 -21.26 -11.17 -14.47
N THR A 93 -21.87 -10.36 -13.60
CA THR A 93 -23.13 -10.73 -12.93
C THR A 93 -24.28 -10.90 -13.93
N LEU A 94 -24.38 -10.04 -14.94
CA LEU A 94 -25.39 -10.18 -16.00
C LEU A 94 -25.12 -11.37 -16.91
N THR A 95 -23.85 -11.66 -17.22
CA THR A 95 -23.51 -12.88 -18.00
C THR A 95 -23.96 -14.12 -17.26
N TYR A 96 -23.65 -14.21 -15.96
CA TYR A 96 -24.10 -15.30 -15.10
C TYR A 96 -25.63 -15.42 -15.08
N GLU A 97 -26.34 -14.30 -14.89
CA GLU A 97 -27.81 -14.26 -14.86
C GLU A 97 -28.43 -14.71 -16.19
N ILE A 98 -27.92 -14.21 -17.33
CA ILE A 98 -28.39 -14.54 -18.67
C ILE A 98 -28.19 -16.02 -18.97
N LEU A 99 -27.01 -16.58 -18.66
CA LEU A 99 -26.72 -18.00 -18.87
C LEU A 99 -27.62 -18.89 -18.02
N ARG A 100 -27.95 -18.49 -16.79
CA ARG A 100 -28.90 -19.23 -15.93
C ARG A 100 -30.34 -19.18 -16.43
N LYS A 101 -30.78 -18.03 -16.95
CA LYS A 101 -32.18 -17.83 -17.38
C LYS A 101 -32.45 -18.33 -18.80
N SER A 102 -31.45 -18.35 -19.69
CA SER A 102 -31.62 -18.71 -21.10
C SER A 102 -30.89 -20.00 -21.46
N GLN A 103 -31.59 -21.13 -21.37
CA GLN A 103 -31.04 -22.43 -21.73
C GLN A 103 -30.56 -22.50 -23.20
N GLY A 104 -31.24 -21.80 -24.11
CA GLY A 104 -30.86 -21.74 -25.53
C GLY A 104 -29.50 -21.06 -25.73
N LEU A 105 -29.25 -19.93 -25.06
CA LEU A 105 -27.95 -19.25 -25.11
C LEU A 105 -26.86 -20.07 -24.42
N LEU A 106 -27.17 -20.65 -23.26
CA LEU A 106 -26.24 -21.52 -22.55
C LEU A 106 -25.80 -22.71 -23.42
N ASN A 107 -26.74 -23.43 -24.03
CA ASN A 107 -26.44 -24.55 -24.91
C ASN A 107 -25.68 -24.13 -26.17
N LYS A 108 -25.97 -22.94 -26.72
CA LYS A 108 -25.20 -22.37 -27.83
C LYS A 108 -23.73 -22.22 -27.47
N TYR A 109 -23.42 -21.69 -26.28
CA TYR A 109 -22.04 -21.50 -25.85
C TYR A 109 -21.35 -22.81 -25.43
N ARG A 110 -22.06 -23.72 -24.76
CA ARG A 110 -21.56 -25.09 -24.46
C ARG A 110 -21.14 -25.82 -25.74
N ASN A 111 -21.98 -25.79 -26.76
CA ASN A 111 -21.69 -26.44 -28.05
C ASN A 111 -20.50 -25.80 -28.78
N LYS A 112 -20.28 -24.49 -28.57
CA LYS A 112 -19.17 -23.75 -29.18
C LYS A 112 -17.85 -23.99 -28.44
N TYR A 113 -17.87 -24.00 -27.10
CA TYR A 113 -16.70 -24.09 -26.24
C TYR A 113 -16.67 -25.44 -25.53
N LYS A 114 -16.29 -26.49 -26.28
CA LYS A 114 -16.25 -27.87 -25.77
C LYS A 114 -15.13 -28.14 -24.77
N TYR A 115 -14.04 -27.37 -24.83
CA TYR A 115 -12.90 -27.45 -23.93
C TYR A 115 -12.64 -26.05 -23.37
N ILE A 116 -12.55 -25.95 -22.05
CA ILE A 116 -12.37 -24.68 -21.35
C ILE A 116 -11.06 -24.75 -20.59
N GLN A 117 -10.20 -23.77 -20.82
CA GLN A 117 -8.94 -23.60 -20.10
C GLN A 117 -9.00 -22.26 -19.37
N VAL A 118 -8.64 -22.27 -18.09
CA VAL A 118 -8.59 -21.07 -17.25
C VAL A 118 -7.21 -21.01 -16.62
N ASP A 119 -6.48 -19.95 -16.91
CA ASP A 119 -5.20 -19.62 -16.28
C ASP A 119 -5.42 -18.67 -15.09
N GLU A 120 -4.46 -18.58 -14.17
CA GLU A 120 -4.54 -17.76 -12.95
C GLU A 120 -5.85 -17.97 -12.15
N ALA A 121 -6.32 -19.22 -12.07
CA ALA A 121 -7.61 -19.56 -11.48
C ALA A 121 -7.77 -19.10 -10.02
N GLN A 122 -6.66 -18.85 -9.31
CA GLN A 122 -6.61 -18.38 -7.92
C GLN A 122 -7.17 -16.96 -7.78
N ASP A 123 -7.02 -16.14 -8.82
CA ASP A 123 -7.44 -14.74 -8.81
C ASP A 123 -8.86 -14.56 -9.34
N THR A 124 -9.47 -15.65 -9.81
CA THR A 124 -10.83 -15.59 -10.36
C THR A 124 -11.86 -15.51 -9.23
N SER A 125 -12.87 -14.68 -9.45
CA SER A 125 -13.93 -14.47 -8.47
C SER A 125 -14.99 -15.55 -8.52
N LYS A 126 -15.81 -15.64 -7.47
CA LYS A 126 -16.88 -16.63 -7.38
C LYS A 126 -17.84 -16.57 -8.58
N VAL A 127 -18.20 -15.38 -9.05
CA VAL A 127 -19.05 -15.24 -10.25
C VAL A 127 -18.37 -15.80 -11.51
N GLN A 128 -17.06 -15.62 -11.66
CA GLN A 128 -16.31 -16.17 -12.80
C GLN A 128 -16.27 -17.69 -12.75
N HIS A 129 -16.00 -18.28 -11.58
CA HIS A 129 -16.07 -19.73 -11.36
C HIS A 129 -17.46 -20.28 -11.69
N GLU A 130 -18.52 -19.61 -11.25
CA GLU A 130 -19.89 -20.03 -11.53
C GLU A 130 -20.25 -19.96 -13.02
N ILE A 131 -19.76 -18.96 -13.75
CA ILE A 131 -19.92 -18.89 -15.22
C ILE A 131 -19.19 -20.05 -15.89
N VAL A 132 -17.93 -20.31 -15.51
CA VAL A 132 -17.13 -21.41 -16.05
C VAL A 132 -17.82 -22.75 -15.77
N ARG A 133 -18.32 -22.95 -14.55
CA ARG A 133 -19.06 -24.14 -14.12
C ARG A 133 -20.31 -24.38 -14.97
N LEU A 134 -21.09 -23.33 -15.24
CA LEU A 134 -22.26 -23.43 -16.13
C LEU A 134 -21.86 -23.82 -17.55
N LEU A 135 -20.77 -23.27 -18.09
CA LEU A 135 -20.31 -23.55 -19.44
C LEU A 135 -19.64 -24.93 -19.59
N ALA A 136 -18.93 -25.40 -18.56
CA ALA A 136 -18.26 -26.70 -18.58
C ALA A 136 -19.24 -27.87 -18.43
N TYR A 137 -20.27 -27.72 -17.59
CA TYR A 137 -21.27 -28.76 -17.37
C TYR A 137 -22.12 -29.00 -18.63
N PRO A 138 -22.48 -30.26 -18.99
CA PRO A 138 -22.21 -31.50 -18.26
C PRO A 138 -20.92 -32.22 -18.67
N GLU A 139 -20.27 -31.83 -19.76
CA GLU A 139 -19.09 -32.54 -20.28
C GLU A 139 -17.89 -32.43 -19.34
N ASN A 140 -17.78 -31.33 -18.60
CA ASN A 140 -16.72 -31.04 -17.63
C ASN A 140 -15.29 -31.15 -18.22
N ASN A 141 -15.14 -30.82 -19.50
CA ASN A 141 -13.86 -30.67 -20.18
C ASN A 141 -13.18 -29.35 -19.76
N LEU A 142 -12.83 -29.27 -18.48
CA LEU A 142 -12.29 -28.09 -17.83
C LEU A 142 -10.85 -28.35 -17.38
N PHE A 143 -9.96 -27.43 -17.71
CA PHE A 143 -8.57 -27.42 -17.26
C PHE A 143 -8.29 -26.10 -16.54
N LEU A 144 -8.04 -26.16 -15.24
CA LEU A 144 -7.69 -25.01 -14.42
C LEU A 144 -6.18 -25.05 -14.15
N VAL A 145 -5.52 -23.91 -14.34
CA VAL A 145 -4.15 -23.68 -13.93
C VAL A 145 -4.19 -22.58 -12.87
N GLY A 146 -3.50 -22.81 -11.75
CA GLY A 146 -3.41 -21.82 -10.72
C GLY A 146 -2.47 -22.20 -9.59
N ASP A 147 -2.17 -21.21 -8.76
CA ASP A 147 -1.34 -21.31 -7.56
C ASP A 147 -2.01 -20.54 -6.41
N GLU A 148 -2.57 -21.29 -5.47
CA GLU A 148 -3.24 -20.75 -4.28
C GLU A 148 -2.29 -19.98 -3.35
N ASP A 149 -0.99 -20.28 -3.37
CA ASP A 149 0.03 -19.55 -2.62
C ASP A 149 0.30 -18.16 -3.22
N GLN A 150 -0.19 -17.88 -4.44
CA GLN A 150 -0.10 -16.58 -5.12
C GLN A 150 -1.45 -15.83 -5.15
N SER A 151 -2.49 -16.31 -4.47
CA SER A 151 -3.77 -15.60 -4.35
C SER A 151 -3.64 -14.35 -3.46
N ILE A 152 -3.63 -13.16 -4.06
CA ILE A 152 -3.39 -11.88 -3.36
C ILE A 152 -4.44 -10.80 -3.68
N TYR A 153 -5.59 -11.19 -4.24
CA TYR A 153 -6.68 -10.28 -4.61
C TYR A 153 -7.98 -10.61 -3.88
N SER A 154 -7.94 -11.11 -2.64
CA SER A 154 -9.15 -11.48 -1.89
C SER A 154 -10.08 -10.27 -1.71
N PHE A 155 -9.50 -9.07 -1.53
CA PHE A 155 -10.22 -7.80 -1.42
C PHE A 155 -11.04 -7.43 -2.68
N ARG A 156 -10.72 -8.03 -3.84
CA ARG A 156 -11.52 -7.93 -5.09
C ARG A 156 -12.48 -9.09 -5.30
N GLY A 157 -12.53 -10.03 -4.35
CA GLY A 157 -13.38 -11.21 -4.39
C GLY A 157 -12.73 -12.41 -5.08
N ALA A 158 -11.39 -12.48 -5.16
CA ALA A 158 -10.70 -13.70 -5.56
C ALA A 158 -11.12 -14.86 -4.65
N TYR A 159 -11.41 -16.02 -5.24
CA TYR A 159 -12.01 -17.17 -4.57
C TYR A 159 -11.13 -18.43 -4.73
N PRO A 160 -9.95 -18.48 -4.08
CA PRO A 160 -9.01 -19.59 -4.20
C PRO A 160 -9.59 -20.92 -3.68
N GLU A 161 -10.64 -20.88 -2.86
CA GLU A 161 -11.35 -22.06 -2.39
C GLU A 161 -11.92 -22.91 -3.53
N ALA A 162 -12.19 -22.32 -4.69
CA ALA A 162 -12.62 -23.08 -5.87
C ALA A 162 -11.50 -23.99 -6.41
N ILE A 163 -10.23 -23.59 -6.31
CA ILE A 163 -9.09 -24.46 -6.65
C ILE A 163 -8.99 -25.57 -5.61
N LEU A 164 -8.99 -25.22 -4.31
CA LEU A 164 -8.85 -26.20 -3.23
C LEU A 164 -9.98 -27.24 -3.22
N ASN A 165 -11.18 -26.86 -3.66
CA ASN A 165 -12.34 -27.74 -3.72
C ASN A 165 -12.55 -28.40 -5.10
N PHE A 166 -11.62 -28.25 -6.04
CA PHE A 166 -11.79 -28.68 -7.43
C PHE A 166 -12.13 -30.18 -7.54
N GLU A 167 -11.43 -31.05 -6.79
CA GLU A 167 -11.70 -32.50 -6.77
C GLU A 167 -13.10 -32.84 -6.23
N ARG A 168 -13.56 -32.07 -5.25
CA ARG A 168 -14.88 -32.26 -4.64
C ARG A 168 -16.00 -31.85 -5.61
N GLU A 169 -15.78 -30.78 -6.36
CA GLU A 169 -16.76 -30.24 -7.32
C GLU A 169 -16.80 -31.04 -8.63
N TYR A 170 -15.63 -31.41 -9.15
CA TYR A 170 -15.48 -32.17 -10.39
C TYR A 170 -14.99 -33.59 -10.09
N LYS A 171 -15.93 -34.47 -9.73
CA LYS A 171 -15.63 -35.87 -9.42
C LYS A 171 -14.92 -36.56 -10.60
N GLY A 172 -13.79 -37.20 -10.32
CA GLY A 172 -12.96 -37.86 -11.34
C GLY A 172 -11.98 -36.94 -12.06
N SER A 173 -11.85 -35.69 -11.61
CA SER A 173 -10.75 -34.81 -12.03
C SER A 173 -9.39 -35.37 -11.60
N LYS A 174 -8.33 -34.83 -12.22
CA LYS A 174 -6.94 -35.16 -11.90
C LYS A 174 -6.23 -33.90 -11.49
N ILE A 175 -5.51 -33.95 -10.37
CA ILE A 175 -4.61 -32.88 -9.94
C ILE A 175 -3.19 -33.21 -10.41
N PHE A 176 -2.53 -32.23 -11.01
CA PHE A 176 -1.12 -32.30 -11.36
C PHE A 176 -0.39 -31.18 -10.64
N LEU A 177 0.57 -31.53 -9.77
CA LEU A 177 1.40 -30.56 -9.05
C LEU A 177 2.70 -30.34 -9.82
N MET A 178 2.97 -29.09 -10.21
CA MET A 178 4.21 -28.70 -10.87
C MET A 178 5.20 -28.15 -9.85
N GLU A 179 5.96 -29.04 -9.22
CA GLU A 179 6.84 -28.70 -8.09
C GLU A 179 8.23 -28.19 -8.51
N GLN A 180 8.64 -28.43 -9.75
CA GLN A 180 9.94 -27.96 -10.25
C GLN A 180 9.87 -26.47 -10.64
N ASN A 181 10.61 -25.64 -9.91
CA ASN A 181 10.80 -24.22 -10.18
C ASN A 181 11.99 -24.01 -11.15
N PHE A 182 11.70 -23.35 -12.27
CA PHE A 182 12.70 -23.01 -13.29
C PHE A 182 13.15 -21.53 -13.24
N ARG A 183 12.59 -20.73 -12.32
CA ARG A 183 12.84 -19.29 -12.21
C ARG A 183 13.99 -18.98 -11.26
N SER A 184 13.88 -19.41 -10.02
CA SER A 184 14.69 -18.95 -8.89
C SER A 184 15.80 -19.93 -8.54
N THR A 185 16.89 -19.43 -7.97
CA THR A 185 18.00 -20.24 -7.42
C THR A 185 17.53 -21.08 -6.24
N LYS A 186 18.35 -22.06 -5.86
CA LYS A 186 18.01 -23.02 -4.80
C LYS A 186 17.77 -22.35 -3.44
N ASN A 187 18.59 -21.38 -3.06
CA ASN A 187 18.43 -20.62 -1.81
C ASN A 187 17.07 -19.92 -1.75
N ILE A 188 16.71 -19.17 -2.79
CA ILE A 188 15.41 -18.45 -2.84
C ILE A 188 14.25 -19.45 -2.83
N THR A 189 14.32 -20.49 -3.67
CA THR A 189 13.25 -21.48 -3.80
C THR A 189 12.99 -22.20 -2.47
N MET A 190 14.04 -22.69 -1.80
CA MET A 190 13.92 -23.38 -0.52
C MET A 190 13.41 -22.44 0.57
N THR A 191 13.98 -21.23 0.70
CA THR A 191 13.55 -20.27 1.72
C THR A 191 12.09 -19.85 1.52
N SER A 192 11.66 -19.55 0.30
CA SER A 192 10.26 -19.23 0.01
C SER A 192 9.32 -20.41 0.25
N ASN A 193 9.75 -21.64 -0.07
CA ASN A 193 8.95 -22.85 0.16
C ASN A 193 8.75 -23.14 1.66
N GLU A 194 9.77 -22.97 2.49
CA GLU A 194 9.63 -23.09 3.95
C GLU A 194 8.78 -21.95 4.53
N PHE A 195 8.95 -20.72 4.05
CA PHE A 195 8.20 -19.56 4.53
C PHE A 195 6.68 -19.70 4.30
N ILE A 196 6.27 -20.17 3.12
CA ILE A 196 4.85 -20.27 2.78
C ILE A 196 4.14 -21.45 3.48
N ARG A 197 4.89 -22.44 4.01
CA ARG A 197 4.33 -23.53 4.84
C ARG A 197 3.70 -23.04 6.13
N GLY A 198 3.93 -21.78 6.53
CA GLY A 198 3.21 -21.14 7.63
C GLY A 198 1.69 -21.00 7.39
N ASN A 199 1.22 -21.09 6.14
CA ASN A 199 -0.21 -21.08 5.81
C ASN A 199 -0.83 -22.48 5.87
N LYS A 200 -2.08 -22.56 6.33
CA LYS A 200 -2.86 -23.79 6.50
C LYS A 200 -3.72 -24.11 5.28
N GLU A 201 -4.36 -23.11 4.66
CA GLU A 201 -5.28 -23.32 3.52
C GLU A 201 -4.51 -23.36 2.18
N ARG A 202 -3.81 -24.48 1.93
CA ARG A 202 -3.04 -24.73 0.70
C ARG A 202 -2.93 -26.21 0.35
N TYR A 203 -2.54 -26.52 -0.88
CA TYR A 203 -2.10 -27.87 -1.21
C TYR A 203 -0.74 -28.16 -0.58
N ASN A 204 -0.53 -29.41 -0.16
CA ASN A 204 0.78 -29.84 0.29
C ASN A 204 1.70 -30.06 -0.92
N LYS A 205 2.38 -28.99 -1.35
CA LYS A 205 3.33 -28.98 -2.46
C LYS A 205 4.69 -28.50 -1.98
N ASN A 206 5.74 -29.11 -2.53
CA ASN A 206 7.12 -28.88 -2.16
C ASN A 206 7.93 -28.43 -3.37
N MET A 207 8.09 -27.11 -3.50
CA MET A 207 8.85 -26.56 -4.61
C MET A 207 10.34 -26.87 -4.48
N TYR A 208 10.97 -27.31 -5.57
CA TYR A 208 12.41 -27.52 -5.67
C TYR A 208 12.95 -26.95 -6.99
N THR A 209 14.26 -26.81 -7.12
CA THR A 209 14.89 -26.37 -8.38
C THR A 209 16.19 -27.14 -8.62
N GLU A 210 16.54 -27.30 -9.89
CA GLU A 210 17.83 -27.86 -10.34
C GLU A 210 18.90 -26.77 -10.53
N LYS A 211 18.55 -25.49 -10.35
CA LYS A 211 19.52 -24.40 -10.38
C LYS A 211 20.46 -24.48 -9.20
N GLU A 212 21.71 -24.05 -9.40
CA GLU A 212 22.72 -24.04 -8.35
C GLU A 212 22.36 -23.07 -7.21
N GLU A 213 23.00 -23.30 -6.07
CA GLU A 213 23.04 -22.33 -4.98
C GLU A 213 23.96 -21.19 -5.42
N GLU A 214 23.39 -20.00 -5.62
CA GLU A 214 24.18 -18.80 -5.93
C GLU A 214 24.34 -17.95 -4.67
N ILE A 215 23.44 -16.99 -4.46
CA ILE A 215 23.54 -15.99 -3.40
C ILE A 215 22.50 -16.34 -2.32
N PRO A 216 22.86 -16.39 -1.02
CA PRO A 216 21.88 -16.53 0.05
C PRO A 216 20.89 -15.37 0.06
N VAL A 217 19.66 -15.60 0.54
CA VAL A 217 18.71 -14.50 0.78
C VAL A 217 19.34 -13.53 1.76
N THR A 218 19.54 -12.29 1.33
CA THR A 218 20.23 -11.26 2.11
C THR A 218 19.22 -10.48 2.93
N ILE A 219 19.43 -10.40 4.24
CA ILE A 219 18.60 -9.63 5.16
C ILE A 219 19.47 -8.54 5.75
N LYS A 220 19.07 -7.27 5.58
CA LYS A 220 19.81 -6.12 6.11
C LYS A 220 18.93 -5.32 7.06
N PHE A 221 19.47 -5.05 8.24
CA PHE A 221 18.89 -4.14 9.21
C PHE A 221 19.62 -2.81 9.12
N LEU A 222 18.91 -1.77 8.73
CA LEU A 222 19.42 -0.43 8.46
C LEU A 222 18.85 0.55 9.48
N MET A 223 19.55 1.66 9.76
CA MET A 223 19.10 2.56 10.82
C MET A 223 17.82 3.31 10.43
N ASN A 224 17.71 3.73 9.18
CA ASN A 224 16.63 4.57 8.67
C ASN A 224 16.46 4.44 7.14
N GLU A 225 15.44 5.11 6.61
CA GLU A 225 15.13 5.16 5.17
C GLU A 225 16.25 5.77 4.31
N GLU A 226 17.05 6.69 4.86
CA GLU A 226 18.18 7.29 4.12
C GLU A 226 19.30 6.24 3.90
N GLU A 227 19.60 5.42 4.91
CA GLU A 227 20.53 4.29 4.77
C GLU A 227 19.99 3.18 3.88
N GLU A 228 18.68 2.90 3.93
CA GLU A 228 18.00 1.97 3.01
C GLU A 228 18.18 2.37 1.55
N VAL A 229 17.86 3.61 1.23
CA VAL A 229 18.01 4.16 -0.12
C VAL A 229 19.49 4.14 -0.54
N LYS A 230 20.41 4.53 0.35
CA LYS A 230 21.85 4.50 0.05
C LYS A 230 22.33 3.09 -0.27
N TYR A 231 21.95 2.10 0.54
CA TYR A 231 22.32 0.70 0.32
C TYR A 231 21.85 0.20 -1.04
N ILE A 232 20.60 0.49 -1.42
CA ILE A 232 20.05 0.13 -2.73
C ILE A 232 20.86 0.75 -3.87
N ILE A 233 21.21 2.04 -3.76
CA ILE A 233 21.98 2.74 -4.79
C ILE A 233 23.39 2.15 -4.93
N ASP A 234 24.08 1.87 -3.81
CA ASP A 234 25.41 1.28 -3.80
C ASP A 234 25.39 -0.12 -4.47
N GLU A 235 24.42 -0.97 -4.14
CA GLU A 235 24.25 -2.30 -4.76
C GLU A 235 23.90 -2.23 -6.26
N ILE A 236 23.12 -1.24 -6.69
CA ILE A 236 22.80 -1.02 -8.11
C ILE A 236 24.07 -0.65 -8.90
N TYR A 237 24.94 0.19 -8.33
CA TYR A 237 26.21 0.57 -8.96
C TYR A 237 27.17 -0.60 -9.10
N GLU A 238 27.20 -1.52 -8.13
CA GLU A 238 28.05 -2.71 -8.18
C GLU A 238 27.55 -3.72 -9.23
N ASN A 239 26.25 -3.98 -9.28
CA ASN A 239 25.67 -5.01 -10.15
C ASN A 239 25.51 -4.59 -11.62
N LYS A 240 25.39 -3.28 -11.91
CA LYS A 240 25.29 -2.69 -13.27
C LYS A 240 24.21 -3.27 -14.20
N LYS A 241 23.23 -4.00 -13.68
CA LYS A 241 22.11 -4.57 -14.45
C LYS A 241 20.81 -3.90 -14.05
N LEU A 242 20.54 -2.71 -14.60
CA LEU A 242 19.37 -1.92 -14.21
C LEU A 242 18.07 -2.60 -14.62
N LYS A 243 17.99 -3.05 -15.89
CA LYS A 243 16.81 -3.74 -16.44
C LYS A 243 16.36 -4.96 -15.64
N ASP A 244 17.32 -5.68 -15.06
CA ASP A 244 17.07 -6.92 -14.32
C ASP A 244 16.93 -6.70 -12.81
N THR A 245 16.85 -5.44 -12.36
CA THR A 245 16.70 -5.07 -10.96
C THR A 245 15.32 -4.47 -10.69
N ALA A 246 14.65 -4.95 -9.63
CA ALA A 246 13.42 -4.36 -9.13
C ALA A 246 13.51 -3.98 -7.65
N ILE A 247 12.87 -2.88 -7.30
CA ILE A 247 12.62 -2.46 -5.92
C ILE A 247 11.11 -2.57 -5.70
N LEU A 248 10.72 -3.49 -4.82
CA LEU A 248 9.36 -3.83 -4.50
C LEU A 248 8.98 -3.26 -3.13
N TYR A 249 7.86 -2.56 -3.09
CA TYR A 249 7.35 -1.91 -1.88
C TYR A 249 5.88 -2.25 -1.63
N ARG A 250 5.41 -2.00 -0.41
CA ARG A 250 4.00 -2.24 -0.05
C ARG A 250 3.10 -1.10 -0.50
N ASN A 251 3.56 0.14 -0.34
CA ASN A 251 2.79 1.36 -0.61
C ASN A 251 3.45 2.20 -1.69
N ASN A 252 2.66 2.74 -2.62
CA ASN A 252 3.13 3.68 -3.65
C ASN A 252 3.89 4.89 -3.07
N LEU A 253 3.54 5.38 -1.87
CA LEU A 253 4.26 6.50 -1.26
C LEU A 253 5.76 6.24 -1.07
N SER A 254 6.17 4.99 -0.87
CA SER A 254 7.58 4.58 -0.74
C SER A 254 8.38 4.74 -2.03
N ALA A 255 7.72 4.87 -3.18
CA ALA A 255 8.39 5.16 -4.44
C ALA A 255 8.99 6.58 -4.48
N ILE A 256 8.42 7.54 -3.72
CA ILE A 256 8.77 8.95 -3.86
C ILE A 256 10.22 9.24 -3.43
N PRO A 257 10.70 8.79 -2.24
CA PRO A 257 12.10 8.95 -1.86
C PRO A 257 13.07 8.22 -2.81
N LEU A 258 12.68 7.04 -3.30
CA LEU A 258 13.48 6.26 -4.26
C LEU A 258 13.64 7.00 -5.58
N VAL A 259 12.56 7.55 -6.13
CA VAL A 259 12.58 8.35 -7.36
C VAL A 259 13.50 9.56 -7.20
N ASP A 260 13.43 10.27 -6.07
CA ASP A 260 14.31 11.41 -5.81
C ASP A 260 15.79 10.99 -5.81
N ALA A 261 16.12 9.90 -5.12
CA ALA A 261 17.49 9.40 -5.01
C ALA A 261 18.03 8.83 -6.31
N LEU A 262 17.26 8.02 -7.04
CA LEU A 262 17.65 7.45 -8.34
C LEU A 262 17.90 8.56 -9.36
N SER A 263 16.99 9.55 -9.43
CA SER A 263 17.15 10.72 -10.29
C SER A 263 18.43 11.50 -10.00
N LYS A 264 18.75 11.76 -8.72
CA LYS A 264 19.98 12.47 -8.34
C LYS A 264 21.26 11.72 -8.69
N ASN A 265 21.19 10.39 -8.64
CA ASN A 265 22.29 9.51 -9.03
C ASN A 265 22.34 9.22 -10.53
N GLY A 266 21.44 9.83 -11.33
CA GLY A 266 21.39 9.61 -12.77
C GLY A 266 20.99 8.18 -13.17
N ILE A 267 20.32 7.43 -12.28
CA ILE A 267 19.89 6.06 -12.52
C ILE A 267 18.49 6.06 -13.15
N PRO A 268 18.32 5.57 -14.40
CA PRO A 268 17.01 5.45 -15.02
C PRO A 268 16.11 4.47 -14.27
N PHE A 269 14.82 4.80 -14.17
CA PHE A 269 13.83 3.95 -13.51
C PHE A 269 12.52 3.88 -14.32
N TYR A 270 11.80 2.77 -14.13
CA TYR A 270 10.47 2.52 -14.65
C TYR A 270 9.49 2.39 -13.48
N LEU A 271 8.45 3.24 -13.44
CA LEU A 271 7.37 3.16 -12.46
C LEU A 271 6.21 2.37 -13.03
N ARG A 272 5.91 1.22 -12.43
CA ARG A 272 4.79 0.37 -12.83
C ARG A 272 3.52 0.73 -12.06
N ASP A 273 2.42 0.94 -12.79
CA ASP A 273 1.07 1.17 -12.24
C ASP A 273 0.98 2.25 -11.15
N PHE A 274 1.90 3.22 -11.18
CA PHE A 274 1.94 4.30 -10.20
C PHE A 274 0.85 5.34 -10.47
N LYS A 275 0.00 5.60 -9.47
CA LYS A 275 -0.98 6.69 -9.51
C LYS A 275 -0.35 7.98 -8.97
N GLN A 276 -0.46 9.09 -9.71
CA GLN A 276 0.06 10.39 -9.30
C GLN A 276 -0.73 11.09 -8.16
N SER A 277 -1.57 10.35 -7.43
CA SER A 277 -2.46 10.92 -6.42
C SER A 277 -1.72 11.73 -5.35
N PHE A 278 -0.44 11.41 -5.09
CA PHE A 278 0.42 12.19 -4.19
C PHE A 278 0.53 13.67 -4.59
N PHE A 279 0.92 13.99 -5.83
CA PHE A 279 1.15 15.39 -6.23
C PHE A 279 -0.14 16.21 -6.27
N THR A 280 -1.26 15.56 -6.58
CA THR A 280 -2.59 16.17 -6.58
C THR A 280 -3.27 16.15 -5.21
N HIS A 281 -2.66 15.50 -4.22
CA HIS A 281 -3.27 15.35 -2.90
C HIS A 281 -3.48 16.71 -2.25
N TRP A 282 -4.63 16.90 -1.61
CA TRP A 282 -5.04 18.22 -1.13
C TRP A 282 -4.08 18.82 -0.09
N VAL A 283 -3.45 17.99 0.75
CA VAL A 283 -2.44 18.42 1.74
C VAL A 283 -1.18 18.95 1.05
N VAL A 284 -0.77 18.29 -0.03
CA VAL A 284 0.41 18.68 -0.80
C VAL A 284 0.14 20.00 -1.49
N GLN A 285 -1.03 20.13 -2.12
CA GLN A 285 -1.51 21.37 -2.73
C GLN A 285 -1.66 22.51 -1.71
N ASP A 286 -2.06 22.21 -0.47
CA ASP A 286 -2.11 23.21 0.60
C ASP A 286 -0.71 23.70 0.98
N ILE A 287 0.24 22.79 1.23
CA ILE A 287 1.63 23.13 1.57
C ILE A 287 2.27 23.96 0.45
N THR A 288 2.07 23.57 -0.82
CA THR A 288 2.53 24.34 -1.97
C THR A 288 1.87 25.72 -2.03
N ALA A 289 0.57 25.83 -1.76
CA ALA A 289 -0.11 27.12 -1.70
C ALA A 289 0.40 28.02 -0.57
N PHE A 290 0.70 27.47 0.61
CA PHE A 290 1.38 28.20 1.69
C PHE A 290 2.72 28.77 1.23
N ILE A 291 3.53 27.94 0.57
CA ILE A 291 4.82 28.37 0.05
C ILE A 291 4.66 29.44 -1.04
N ASN A 292 3.71 29.27 -1.95
CA ASN A 292 3.45 30.23 -3.03
C ASN A 292 3.05 31.61 -2.49
N VAL A 293 2.19 31.68 -1.48
CA VAL A 293 1.83 32.96 -0.83
C VAL A 293 3.04 33.59 -0.14
N ALA A 294 3.95 32.79 0.42
CA ALA A 294 5.16 33.31 1.04
C ALA A 294 6.13 33.94 0.02
N LEU A 295 6.25 33.31 -1.15
CA LEU A 295 7.08 33.80 -2.26
C LEU A 295 6.42 34.98 -2.99
N ASN A 296 5.11 34.92 -3.19
CA ASN A 296 4.31 35.94 -3.85
C ASN A 296 3.02 36.22 -3.07
N ARG A 297 3.02 37.32 -2.29
CA ARG A 297 1.86 37.72 -1.49
C ARG A 297 0.70 38.27 -2.32
N GLU A 298 0.87 38.43 -3.63
CA GLU A 298 -0.21 38.80 -4.56
C GLU A 298 -0.98 37.58 -5.08
N ASP A 299 -0.52 36.36 -4.80
CA ASP A 299 -1.17 35.12 -5.26
C ASP A 299 -2.50 34.87 -4.53
N ILE A 300 -3.57 35.41 -5.11
CA ILE A 300 -4.95 35.24 -4.64
C ILE A 300 -5.40 33.78 -4.71
N HIS A 301 -4.98 33.03 -5.71
CA HIS A 301 -5.46 31.66 -5.93
C HIS A 301 -4.93 30.74 -4.83
N SER A 302 -3.64 30.83 -4.52
CA SER A 302 -3.04 30.09 -3.41
C SER A 302 -3.60 30.58 -2.07
N PHE A 303 -3.78 31.90 -1.89
CA PHE A 303 -4.34 32.44 -0.66
C PHE A 303 -5.78 31.98 -0.40
N GLU A 304 -6.64 31.97 -1.43
CA GLU A 304 -8.02 31.49 -1.34
C GLU A 304 -8.10 30.03 -0.85
N ARG A 305 -7.13 29.21 -1.25
CA ARG A 305 -7.07 27.81 -0.83
C ARG A 305 -6.79 27.65 0.67
N ILE A 306 -5.98 28.54 1.26
CA ILE A 306 -5.41 28.34 2.60
C ILE A 306 -5.92 29.31 3.66
N TYR A 307 -6.61 30.41 3.29
CA TYR A 307 -6.92 31.50 4.23
C TYR A 307 -7.59 31.00 5.52
N TYR A 308 -8.52 30.06 5.41
CA TYR A 308 -9.27 29.50 6.56
C TYR A 308 -8.54 28.36 7.28
N LYS A 309 -7.49 27.81 6.68
CA LYS A 309 -6.69 26.69 7.21
C LYS A 309 -5.62 27.12 8.22
N MET A 310 -5.52 28.43 8.46
CA MET A 310 -4.57 29.05 9.40
C MET A 310 -5.22 29.51 10.72
N ASN A 311 -6.46 29.06 10.97
CA ASN A 311 -7.32 29.62 12.02
C ASN A 311 -7.41 31.16 11.95
N SER A 312 -7.30 31.76 10.76
CA SER A 312 -7.19 33.22 10.59
C SER A 312 -8.46 34.01 10.95
N TYR A 313 -9.59 33.32 11.08
CA TYR A 313 -10.95 33.91 11.21
C TYR A 313 -11.34 34.86 10.07
N ILE A 314 -10.65 34.79 8.93
CA ILE A 314 -11.01 35.54 7.73
C ILE A 314 -12.32 34.95 7.16
N SER A 315 -13.28 35.81 6.83
CA SER A 315 -14.58 35.39 6.30
C SER A 315 -14.57 35.24 4.77
N LYS A 316 -15.53 34.49 4.22
CA LYS A 316 -15.75 34.43 2.76
C LYS A 316 -15.98 35.82 2.14
N LYS A 317 -16.69 36.71 2.85
CA LYS A 317 -16.92 38.10 2.42
C LYS A 317 -15.61 38.89 2.28
N ALA A 318 -14.67 38.70 3.21
CA ALA A 318 -13.35 39.33 3.11
C ALA A 318 -12.56 38.79 1.91
N MET A 319 -12.64 37.48 1.64
CA MET A 319 -12.03 36.89 0.44
C MET A 319 -12.63 37.44 -0.86
N GLU A 320 -13.95 37.61 -0.93
CA GLU A 320 -14.61 38.26 -2.06
C GLU A 320 -14.21 39.74 -2.21
N HIS A 321 -13.98 40.45 -1.10
CA HIS A 321 -13.48 41.81 -1.13
C HIS A 321 -12.09 41.88 -1.78
N ILE A 322 -11.17 40.99 -1.41
CA ILE A 322 -9.84 40.88 -2.03
C ILE A 322 -9.98 40.69 -3.54
N LYS A 323 -10.77 39.70 -3.97
CA LYS A 323 -10.98 39.41 -5.40
C LYS A 323 -11.52 40.60 -6.20
N ARG A 324 -12.45 41.36 -5.63
CA ARG A 324 -13.05 42.53 -6.29
C ARG A 324 -12.08 43.72 -6.41
N HIS A 325 -11.17 43.88 -5.46
CA HIS A 325 -10.28 45.05 -5.39
C HIS A 325 -8.84 44.77 -5.82
N TYR A 326 -8.55 43.55 -6.24
CA TYR A 326 -7.22 43.14 -6.68
C TYR A 326 -6.74 43.90 -7.92
N LYS A 327 -5.59 44.55 -7.79
CA LYS A 327 -4.86 45.22 -8.87
C LYS A 327 -3.34 45.02 -8.71
N GLY A 328 -2.93 43.79 -8.39
CA GLY A 328 -1.51 43.47 -8.13
C GLY A 328 -1.02 44.02 -6.80
N GLN A 329 -1.79 43.82 -5.72
CA GLN A 329 -1.36 44.16 -4.37
C GLN A 329 -1.38 42.91 -3.49
N SER A 330 -0.60 42.97 -2.40
CA SER A 330 -0.60 41.95 -1.36
C SER A 330 -2.01 41.67 -0.84
N VAL A 331 -2.36 40.38 -0.71
CA VAL A 331 -3.62 39.94 -0.11
C VAL A 331 -3.78 40.46 1.32
N PHE A 332 -2.67 40.63 2.06
CA PHE A 332 -2.67 41.17 3.43
C PHE A 332 -3.01 42.66 3.46
N ASP A 333 -2.56 43.44 2.47
CA ASP A 333 -2.91 44.86 2.34
C ASP A 333 -4.39 45.06 1.99
N LEU A 334 -4.90 44.22 1.09
CA LEU A 334 -6.32 44.22 0.71
C LEU A 334 -7.21 43.80 1.89
N LEU A 335 -6.78 42.81 2.67
CA LEU A 335 -7.46 42.45 3.91
C LEU A 335 -7.53 43.62 4.88
N ARG A 336 -6.43 44.34 5.13
CA ARG A 336 -6.44 45.51 6.03
C ARG A 336 -7.42 46.62 5.60
N ARG A 337 -7.77 46.69 4.32
CA ARG A 337 -8.71 47.67 3.75
C ARG A 337 -10.15 47.17 3.69
N CYS A 338 -10.40 45.90 3.99
CA CYS A 338 -11.76 45.36 3.95
C CYS A 338 -12.60 46.02 5.06
N PRO A 339 -13.76 46.61 4.72
CA PRO A 339 -14.66 47.17 5.71
C PRO A 339 -15.15 46.07 6.66
N ASP A 340 -15.44 46.45 7.91
CA ASP A 340 -16.02 45.60 8.96
C ASP A 340 -15.12 44.46 9.50
N LEU A 341 -13.81 44.50 9.29
CA LEU A 341 -12.88 43.58 9.97
C LEU A 341 -12.65 43.98 11.42
N ASN A 342 -12.87 43.02 12.32
CA ASN A 342 -12.61 43.18 13.76
C ASN A 342 -11.11 43.45 14.02
N PRO A 343 -10.73 44.41 14.89
CA PRO A 343 -9.34 44.69 15.26
C PRO A 343 -8.53 43.46 15.69
N TYR A 344 -9.16 42.48 16.35
CA TYR A 344 -8.52 41.21 16.70
C TYR A 344 -8.05 40.43 15.46
N ILE A 345 -8.89 40.37 14.42
CA ILE A 345 -8.57 39.69 13.16
C ILE A 345 -7.44 40.44 12.45
N ILE A 346 -7.45 41.78 12.46
CA ILE A 346 -6.34 42.59 11.90
C ILE A 346 -5.01 42.28 12.60
N LYS A 347 -5.01 42.21 13.95
CA LYS A 347 -3.81 41.83 14.70
C LYS A 347 -3.31 40.44 14.30
N ARG A 348 -4.23 39.48 14.16
CA ARG A 348 -3.90 38.11 13.72
C ARG A 348 -3.36 38.07 12.28
N ILE A 349 -3.96 38.82 11.36
CA ILE A 349 -3.49 38.97 9.98
C ILE A 349 -2.05 39.50 9.96
N ASN A 350 -1.71 40.49 10.79
CA ASN A 350 -0.35 41.01 10.87
C ASN A 350 0.64 39.95 11.37
N SER A 351 0.27 39.14 12.38
CA SER A 351 1.11 38.03 12.86
C SER A 351 1.30 36.95 11.79
N ILE A 352 0.25 36.63 11.03
CA ILE A 352 0.30 35.68 9.92
C ILE A 352 1.18 36.24 8.78
N GLU A 353 1.03 37.51 8.42
CA GLU A 353 1.86 38.16 7.38
C GLU A 353 3.36 38.08 7.74
N GLU A 354 3.71 38.30 9.01
CA GLU A 354 5.10 38.18 9.47
C GLU A 354 5.63 36.74 9.31
N CYS A 355 4.79 35.74 9.61
CA CYS A 355 5.12 34.34 9.35
C CYS A 355 5.42 34.09 7.86
N PHE A 356 4.60 34.64 6.94
CA PHE A 356 4.84 34.55 5.50
C PHE A 356 6.06 35.35 5.01
N ARG A 357 6.50 36.37 5.77
CA ARG A 357 7.75 37.10 5.45
C ARG A 357 8.99 36.30 5.77
N ILE A 358 8.98 35.54 6.84
CA ILE A 358 10.15 34.75 7.26
C ILE A 358 10.22 33.36 6.61
N LEU A 359 9.08 32.82 6.15
CA LEU A 359 9.01 31.47 5.57
C LEU A 359 10.01 31.24 4.41
N PRO A 360 10.18 32.16 3.43
CA PRO A 360 11.09 31.95 2.29
C PRO A 360 12.55 31.75 2.67
N TYR A 361 12.96 32.22 3.85
CA TYR A 361 14.34 32.16 4.33
C TYR A 361 14.63 30.93 5.20
N LYS A 362 13.62 30.09 5.45
CA LYS A 362 13.80 28.82 6.17
C LYS A 362 14.32 27.74 5.24
N LYS A 363 15.02 26.76 5.79
CA LYS A 363 15.27 25.52 5.06
C LYS A 363 13.93 24.85 4.73
N PRO A 364 13.79 24.15 3.60
CA PRO A 364 12.48 23.64 3.18
C PRO A 364 11.79 22.70 4.16
N LYS A 365 12.54 21.78 4.79
CA LYS A 365 11.99 20.91 5.85
C LYS A 365 11.46 21.74 7.04
N ASP A 366 12.28 22.66 7.54
CA ASP A 366 11.92 23.57 8.64
C ASP A 366 10.74 24.47 8.29
N ALA A 367 10.57 24.82 7.01
CA ALA A 367 9.41 25.58 6.55
C ALA A 367 8.14 24.75 6.67
N ILE A 368 8.13 23.48 6.27
CA ILE A 368 6.97 22.59 6.45
C ILE A 368 6.64 22.44 7.94
N ASP A 369 7.65 22.22 8.80
CA ASP A 369 7.45 22.19 10.26
C ASP A 369 6.89 23.51 10.80
N PHE A 370 7.35 24.65 10.26
CA PHE A 370 6.86 25.97 10.62
C PHE A 370 5.40 26.18 10.18
N LEU A 371 4.98 25.67 9.02
CA LEU A 371 3.57 25.70 8.61
C LEU A 371 2.68 24.94 9.61
N GLN A 372 3.10 23.72 9.98
CA GLN A 372 2.36 22.88 10.91
C GLN A 372 2.18 23.55 12.29
N ASN A 373 3.26 24.16 12.81
CA ASN A 373 3.30 24.65 14.19
C ASN A 373 2.92 26.13 14.35
N GLN A 374 3.36 27.00 13.45
CA GLN A 374 3.25 28.46 13.61
C GLN A 374 2.12 29.09 12.81
N LEU A 375 1.68 28.44 11.72
CA LEU A 375 0.50 28.84 10.95
C LEU A 375 -0.74 28.00 11.29
N SER A 376 -0.73 27.28 12.41
CA SER A 376 -1.85 26.44 12.89
C SER A 376 -2.35 25.39 11.89
N TYR A 377 -1.53 25.01 10.90
CA TYR A 377 -1.99 24.07 9.88
C TYR A 377 -2.20 22.67 10.48
N LYS A 378 -1.39 22.25 11.46
CA LYS A 378 -1.61 20.99 12.18
C LYS A 378 -2.98 20.94 12.87
N GLU A 379 -3.34 22.01 13.57
CA GLU A 379 -4.64 22.12 14.24
C GLU A 379 -5.80 22.06 13.24
N TYR A 380 -5.63 22.62 12.04
CA TYR A 380 -6.61 22.47 10.96
C TYR A 380 -6.72 21.01 10.49
N LEU A 381 -5.59 20.33 10.28
CA LEU A 381 -5.57 18.92 9.87
C LEU A 381 -6.25 18.04 10.93
N ASP A 382 -5.86 18.16 12.19
CA ASP A 382 -6.40 17.36 13.30
C ASP A 382 -7.93 17.52 13.42
N ASN A 383 -8.46 18.74 13.24
CA ASN A 383 -9.88 19.01 13.38
C ASN A 383 -10.76 18.66 12.16
N ASN A 384 -10.15 18.45 10.98
CA ASN A 384 -10.88 18.34 9.71
C ASN A 384 -10.57 17.07 8.91
N CYS A 385 -9.43 16.40 9.10
CA CYS A 385 -9.06 15.23 8.30
C CYS A 385 -10.12 14.12 8.40
N GLU A 386 -10.55 13.75 9.62
CA GLU A 386 -11.57 12.73 9.84
C GLU A 386 -12.93 13.12 9.23
N LYS A 387 -13.33 14.39 9.37
CA LYS A 387 -14.58 14.93 8.79
C LYS A 387 -14.56 14.86 7.27
N MET A 388 -13.37 15.08 6.69
CA MET A 388 -13.10 14.93 5.27
C MET A 388 -12.90 13.47 4.85
N GLY A 389 -12.91 12.52 5.80
CA GLY A 389 -12.83 11.07 5.59
C GLY A 389 -11.41 10.50 5.48
N TYR A 390 -10.39 11.23 5.92
CA TYR A 390 -9.00 10.79 5.90
C TYR A 390 -8.51 10.40 7.30
N SER A 391 -7.66 9.38 7.38
CA SER A 391 -6.92 9.04 8.60
C SER A 391 -5.74 10.01 8.80
N ILE A 392 -5.51 10.43 10.03
CA ILE A 392 -4.41 11.35 10.36
C ILE A 392 -3.04 10.70 10.09
N GLU A 393 -2.94 9.37 10.26
CA GLU A 393 -1.75 8.58 9.95
C GLU A 393 -1.39 8.69 8.47
N ASN A 394 -2.35 8.51 7.55
CA ASN A 394 -2.14 8.69 6.11
C ASN A 394 -1.69 10.11 5.76
N ILE A 395 -2.29 11.12 6.39
CA ILE A 395 -1.93 12.53 6.20
C ILE A 395 -0.48 12.78 6.67
N ASN A 396 -0.10 12.22 7.81
CA ASN A 396 1.25 12.33 8.35
C ASN A 396 2.27 11.65 7.43
N LEU A 397 1.95 10.48 6.84
CA LEU A 397 2.81 9.83 5.86
C LEU A 397 3.06 10.72 4.63
N ILE A 398 2.02 11.36 4.10
CA ILE A 398 2.15 12.28 2.96
C ILE A 398 3.04 13.48 3.30
N ILE A 399 2.86 14.08 4.48
CA ILE A 399 3.70 15.19 4.94
C ILE A 399 5.14 14.73 5.15
N ALA A 400 5.35 13.52 5.67
CA ALA A 400 6.68 12.99 5.88
C ALA A 400 7.42 12.73 4.55
N SER A 401 6.74 12.17 3.54
CA SER A 401 7.29 12.05 2.19
C SER A 401 7.67 13.41 1.58
N LEU A 402 6.86 14.46 1.79
CA LEU A 402 7.23 15.82 1.39
C LEU A 402 8.46 16.34 2.15
N LYS A 403 8.56 16.08 3.45
CA LYS A 403 9.71 16.47 4.26
C LYS A 403 11.00 15.79 3.81
N ILE A 404 10.94 14.55 3.32
CA ILE A 404 12.11 13.86 2.75
C ILE A 404 12.62 14.62 1.52
N ILE A 405 11.74 14.96 0.57
CA ILE A 405 12.11 15.78 -0.60
C ILE A 405 12.66 17.14 -0.14
N ALA A 406 12.01 17.77 0.83
CA ALA A 406 12.39 19.09 1.34
C ALA A 406 13.76 19.09 2.05
N ASN A 407 14.06 18.07 2.85
CA ASN A 407 15.36 17.90 3.54
C ASN A 407 16.54 17.91 2.58
N ASN A 408 16.26 17.41 1.38
CA ASN A 408 17.17 17.17 0.28
C ASN A 408 17.37 18.39 -0.64
N THR A 409 16.90 19.57 -0.22
CA THR A 409 16.98 20.84 -0.97
C THR A 409 17.41 22.00 -0.06
N THR A 410 18.05 23.02 -0.63
CA THR A 410 18.70 24.09 0.14
C THR A 410 17.86 25.36 0.28
N SER A 411 16.87 25.56 -0.58
CA SER A 411 16.01 26.76 -0.62
C SER A 411 14.58 26.40 -0.97
N ILE A 412 13.63 27.25 -0.59
CA ILE A 412 12.20 27.05 -0.86
C ILE A 412 11.90 26.99 -2.36
N THR A 413 12.54 27.85 -3.15
CA THR A 413 12.42 27.82 -4.62
C THR A 413 13.05 26.56 -5.20
N GLY A 414 14.19 26.12 -4.68
CA GLY A 414 14.80 24.83 -5.04
C GLY A 414 13.90 23.64 -4.74
N PHE A 415 13.18 23.68 -3.61
CA PHE A 415 12.19 22.66 -3.25
C PHE A 415 11.02 22.60 -4.24
N LEU A 416 10.42 23.75 -4.60
CA LEU A 416 9.33 23.78 -5.58
C LEU A 416 9.79 23.29 -6.96
N ASN A 417 10.95 23.75 -7.43
CA ASN A 417 11.51 23.30 -8.71
C ASN A 417 11.75 21.79 -8.70
N ARG A 418 12.30 21.25 -7.61
CA ARG A 418 12.51 19.81 -7.47
C ARG A 418 11.19 19.05 -7.43
N PHE A 419 10.19 19.58 -6.74
CA PHE A 419 8.86 18.97 -6.66
C PHE A 419 8.19 18.87 -8.04
N GLU A 420 8.24 19.94 -8.84
CA GLU A 420 7.76 19.94 -10.24
C GLU A 420 8.57 18.98 -11.14
N GLU A 421 9.90 18.96 -10.98
CA GLU A 421 10.77 18.04 -11.70
C GLU A 421 10.40 16.57 -11.40
N LEU A 422 10.22 16.21 -10.13
CA LEU A 422 9.82 14.86 -9.72
C LEU A 422 8.47 14.47 -10.31
N GLN A 423 7.49 15.38 -10.29
CA GLN A 423 6.18 15.13 -10.89
C GLN A 423 6.32 14.75 -12.37
N LYS A 424 7.13 15.51 -13.13
CA LYS A 424 7.39 15.25 -14.54
C LYS A 424 8.16 13.94 -14.76
N LEU A 425 9.21 13.70 -13.98
CA LEU A 425 10.02 12.47 -14.08
C LEU A 425 9.16 11.23 -13.87
N MET A 426 8.24 11.26 -12.91
CA MET A 426 7.34 10.14 -12.64
C MET A 426 6.32 9.94 -13.77
N ASP A 427 5.90 11.02 -14.43
CA ASP A 427 5.07 10.97 -15.63
C ASP A 427 5.76 10.30 -16.81
N ASP A 428 7.04 10.63 -17.01
CA ASP A 428 7.84 10.09 -18.10
C ASP A 428 8.32 8.66 -17.82
N ALA A 429 8.48 8.30 -16.55
CA ALA A 429 9.00 6.99 -16.13
C ALA A 429 8.16 5.81 -16.62
N LYS A 430 6.84 5.97 -16.82
CA LYS A 430 5.97 4.89 -17.36
C LYS A 430 6.36 4.45 -18.77
N PHE A 431 7.10 5.27 -19.51
CA PHE A 431 7.58 4.97 -20.86
C PHE A 431 8.94 4.24 -20.87
N ASN A 432 9.48 3.88 -19.70
CA ASN A 432 10.78 3.20 -19.59
C ASN A 432 10.69 1.66 -19.46
N LYS A 433 9.50 1.06 -19.59
CA LYS A 433 9.23 -0.38 -19.36
C LYS A 433 10.24 -1.35 -19.99
N ASP A 434 10.74 -1.05 -21.19
CA ASP A 434 11.64 -1.93 -21.93
C ASP A 434 13.07 -1.39 -22.06
N LYS A 435 13.37 -0.27 -21.38
CA LYS A 435 14.70 0.36 -21.37
C LYS A 435 15.59 -0.26 -20.29
N ASP A 436 16.87 0.06 -20.33
CA ASP A 436 17.80 -0.29 -19.25
C ASP A 436 17.55 0.62 -18.04
N ALA A 437 16.61 0.22 -17.20
CA ALA A 437 16.09 1.01 -16.09
C ALA A 437 15.63 0.11 -14.94
N VAL A 438 15.83 0.57 -13.71
CA VAL A 438 15.39 -0.14 -12.49
C VAL A 438 13.87 -0.10 -12.40
N THR A 439 13.24 -1.25 -12.14
CA THR A 439 11.78 -1.31 -11.98
C THR A 439 11.37 -0.97 -10.55
N LEU A 440 10.51 0.03 -10.40
CA LEU A 440 9.82 0.38 -9.17
C LEU A 440 8.37 -0.09 -9.25
N SER A 441 7.95 -0.94 -8.31
CA SER A 441 6.59 -1.50 -8.32
C SER A 441 6.10 -1.79 -6.91
N THR A 442 4.78 -1.72 -6.72
CA THR A 442 4.19 -2.42 -5.58
C THR A 442 4.34 -3.93 -5.76
N ILE A 443 4.36 -4.69 -4.66
CA ILE A 443 4.42 -6.15 -4.72
C ILE A 443 3.20 -6.72 -5.47
N HIS A 444 2.00 -6.15 -5.27
CA HIS A 444 0.79 -6.53 -6.00
C HIS A 444 0.95 -6.39 -7.52
N SER A 445 1.47 -5.26 -7.98
CA SER A 445 1.66 -4.98 -9.41
C SER A 445 2.80 -5.79 -10.04
N ALA A 446 3.71 -6.34 -9.22
CA ALA A 446 4.82 -7.16 -9.66
C ALA A 446 4.45 -8.64 -9.88
N LYS A 447 3.22 -9.06 -9.51
CA LYS A 447 2.75 -10.42 -9.78
C LYS A 447 2.86 -10.75 -11.28
N GLY A 448 3.36 -11.96 -11.57
CA GLY A 448 3.64 -12.42 -12.93
C GLY A 448 4.95 -11.92 -13.54
N LEU A 449 5.68 -11.02 -12.87
CA LEU A 449 7.01 -10.58 -13.31
C LEU A 449 8.13 -11.38 -12.66
N GLU A 450 9.35 -11.17 -13.14
CA GLU A 450 10.56 -11.80 -12.63
C GLU A 450 11.79 -10.95 -12.95
N PHE A 451 12.73 -10.87 -12.00
CA PHE A 451 13.92 -10.02 -12.06
C PHE A 451 15.12 -10.81 -11.55
N GLU A 452 16.33 -10.52 -12.04
CA GLU A 452 17.54 -11.18 -11.51
C GLU A 452 17.78 -10.77 -10.05
N ASN A 453 17.60 -9.46 -9.76
CA ASN A 453 17.83 -8.86 -8.46
C ASN A 453 16.55 -8.19 -7.95
N VAL A 454 16.15 -8.50 -6.72
CA VAL A 454 14.97 -7.88 -6.08
C VAL A 454 15.35 -7.32 -4.72
N PHE A 455 15.00 -6.06 -4.48
CA PHE A 455 14.97 -5.44 -3.16
C PHE A 455 13.53 -5.36 -2.69
N MET A 456 13.22 -5.91 -1.52
CA MET A 456 11.96 -5.69 -0.84
C MET A 456 12.19 -4.72 0.31
N ILE A 457 11.44 -3.61 0.31
CA ILE A 457 11.44 -2.59 1.37
C ILE A 457 10.07 -2.55 2.05
N ASP A 458 9.85 -1.60 2.95
CA ASP A 458 8.61 -1.47 3.75
C ASP A 458 8.36 -2.65 4.70
N LEU A 459 9.42 -3.34 5.13
CA LEU A 459 9.32 -4.55 5.95
C LEU A 459 9.13 -4.20 7.44
N ILE A 460 8.05 -3.49 7.72
CA ILE A 460 7.70 -2.92 9.02
C ILE A 460 6.36 -3.49 9.50
N GLU A 461 6.28 -3.91 10.75
CA GLU A 461 5.04 -4.39 11.36
C GLU A 461 3.97 -3.27 11.35
N GLY A 462 2.74 -3.61 10.93
CA GLY A 462 1.68 -2.61 10.71
C GLY A 462 1.73 -1.94 9.33
N GLN A 463 2.81 -2.13 8.57
CA GLN A 463 2.87 -1.80 7.14
C GLN A 463 2.90 -3.06 6.29
N PHE A 464 3.71 -4.06 6.64
CA PHE A 464 3.79 -5.36 5.99
C PHE A 464 4.16 -6.46 7.00
N PRO A 465 3.21 -7.23 7.56
CA PRO A 465 1.77 -7.19 7.26
C PRO A 465 1.16 -5.83 7.60
N ALA A 466 0.24 -5.36 6.77
CA ALA A 466 -0.43 -4.08 7.03
C ALA A 466 -1.24 -4.17 8.34
N ALA A 467 -1.42 -3.03 9.01
CA ALA A 467 -2.34 -2.93 10.14
C ALA A 467 -3.76 -3.08 9.58
N GLY A 468 -4.30 -4.28 9.62
CA GLY A 468 -5.70 -4.50 9.29
C GLY A 468 -6.61 -3.78 10.29
N SER A 469 -7.82 -3.42 9.87
CA SER A 469 -8.91 -3.00 10.77
C SER A 469 -9.43 -4.15 11.66
N ILE A 470 -8.79 -5.32 11.56
CA ILE A 470 -9.15 -6.59 12.16
C ILE A 470 -8.32 -6.73 13.43
N SER A 471 -8.99 -6.84 14.58
CA SER A 471 -8.29 -7.08 15.85
C SER A 471 -7.67 -8.48 15.85
N ASP A 472 -6.59 -8.66 16.62
CA ASP A 472 -5.95 -9.97 16.82
C ASP A 472 -6.94 -11.04 17.38
N GLU A 473 -8.06 -10.60 17.95
CA GLU A 473 -9.13 -11.44 18.51
C GLU A 473 -10.22 -11.83 17.48
N ASP A 474 -10.19 -11.27 16.27
CA ASP A 474 -11.16 -11.59 15.22
C ASP A 474 -10.87 -12.97 14.59
N GLU A 475 -11.90 -13.77 14.35
CA GLU A 475 -11.80 -15.09 13.72
C GLU A 475 -11.15 -15.04 12.32
N ASN A 476 -11.20 -13.88 11.64
CA ASN A 476 -10.60 -13.69 10.33
C ASN A 476 -9.14 -13.23 10.36
N TYR A 477 -8.57 -12.97 11.54
CA TYR A 477 -7.19 -12.50 11.66
C TYR A 477 -6.17 -13.48 11.06
N GLU A 478 -6.35 -14.79 11.30
CA GLU A 478 -5.46 -15.80 10.71
C GLU A 478 -5.49 -15.72 9.17
N LYS A 479 -6.68 -15.63 8.57
CA LYS A 479 -6.84 -15.52 7.11
C LYS A 479 -6.19 -14.26 6.55
N TYR A 480 -6.33 -13.15 7.26
CA TYR A 480 -5.67 -11.89 6.91
C TYR A 480 -4.14 -12.03 6.91
N ILE A 481 -3.56 -12.62 7.96
CA ILE A 481 -2.12 -12.87 8.04
C ILE A 481 -1.68 -13.85 6.94
N GLU A 482 -2.46 -14.88 6.62
CA GLU A 482 -2.14 -15.80 5.52
C GLU A 482 -2.11 -15.09 4.17
N GLU A 483 -3.00 -14.14 3.91
CA GLU A 483 -2.99 -13.33 2.70
C GLU A 483 -1.77 -12.40 2.63
N GLU A 484 -1.44 -11.69 3.71
CA GLU A 484 -0.22 -10.87 3.74
C GLU A 484 1.04 -11.74 3.60
N ARG A 485 1.02 -13.00 4.09
CA ARG A 485 2.10 -13.97 3.85
C ARG A 485 2.20 -14.36 2.37
N ARG A 486 1.07 -14.64 1.70
CA ARG A 486 1.04 -14.90 0.24
C ARG A 486 1.62 -13.72 -0.53
N LEU A 487 1.29 -12.49 -0.14
CA LEU A 487 1.86 -11.29 -0.74
C LEU A 487 3.38 -11.22 -0.55
N PHE A 488 3.88 -11.49 0.66
CA PHE A 488 5.32 -11.52 0.94
C PHE A 488 6.02 -12.60 0.10
N TYR A 489 5.45 -13.79 0.06
CA TYR A 489 5.92 -14.92 -0.77
C TYR A 489 5.95 -14.56 -2.26
N VAL A 490 4.92 -13.89 -2.79
CA VAL A 490 4.91 -13.40 -4.18
C VAL A 490 6.09 -12.46 -4.42
N GLY A 491 6.36 -11.53 -3.50
CA GLY A 491 7.52 -10.64 -3.55
C GLY A 491 8.86 -11.39 -3.63
N MET A 492 9.07 -12.36 -2.73
CA MET A 492 10.29 -13.18 -2.69
C MET A 492 10.48 -13.94 -4.02
N THR A 493 9.41 -14.55 -4.54
CA THR A 493 9.45 -15.38 -5.76
C THR A 493 9.52 -14.57 -7.06
N ARG A 494 9.59 -13.23 -6.99
CA ARG A 494 9.95 -12.41 -8.16
C ARG A 494 11.45 -12.45 -8.45
N ALA A 495 12.27 -12.80 -7.46
CA ALA A 495 13.72 -12.86 -7.60
C ALA A 495 14.17 -14.16 -8.27
N LYS A 496 15.07 -14.05 -9.26
CA LYS A 496 15.72 -15.20 -9.89
C LYS A 496 17.01 -15.56 -9.19
N LYS A 497 17.88 -14.59 -8.87
CA LYS A 497 19.24 -14.84 -8.36
C LYS A 497 19.50 -14.24 -6.99
N GLN A 498 19.16 -12.96 -6.81
CA GLN A 498 19.42 -12.23 -5.58
C GLN A 498 18.13 -11.65 -5.02
N LEU A 499 17.88 -11.94 -3.74
CA LEU A 499 16.78 -11.38 -2.97
C LEU A 499 17.36 -10.66 -1.75
N ASN A 500 17.07 -9.36 -1.66
CA ASN A 500 17.44 -8.50 -0.54
C ASN A 500 16.19 -8.06 0.21
N LEU A 501 16.11 -8.41 1.50
CA LEU A 501 15.07 -7.96 2.42
C LEU A 501 15.66 -6.85 3.29
N LEU A 502 15.16 -5.62 3.11
CA LEU A 502 15.66 -4.45 3.83
C LEU A 502 14.65 -4.05 4.91
N ALA A 503 15.10 -4.06 6.15
CA ALA A 503 14.32 -3.63 7.31
C ALA A 503 15.00 -2.42 7.95
N VAL A 504 14.21 -1.44 8.40
CA VAL A 504 14.72 -0.22 9.04
C VAL A 504 14.34 -0.16 10.52
N ASN A 505 15.20 0.42 11.34
CA ASN A 505 14.93 0.65 12.77
C ASN A 505 14.05 1.87 13.02
N THR A 506 14.12 2.86 12.12
CA THR A 506 13.34 4.09 12.20
C THR A 506 12.76 4.48 10.84
N LYS A 507 11.53 5.00 10.85
CA LYS A 507 10.83 5.54 9.69
C LYS A 507 10.25 6.89 10.07
N ASN A 508 10.46 7.92 9.26
CA ASN A 508 10.04 9.30 9.59
C ASN A 508 10.51 9.80 10.98
N GLN A 509 11.71 9.40 11.41
CA GLN A 509 12.30 9.68 12.73
C GLN A 509 11.61 9.01 13.93
N GLU A 510 10.62 8.15 13.68
CA GLU A 510 9.96 7.34 14.70
C GLU A 510 10.51 5.92 14.67
N ARG A 511 10.58 5.27 15.84
CA ARG A 511 10.98 3.87 15.93
C ARG A 511 9.88 2.98 15.38
N VAL A 512 10.27 2.01 14.58
CA VAL A 512 9.34 1.03 13.99
C VAL A 512 9.72 -0.38 14.41
N VAL A 513 8.75 -1.28 14.38
CA VAL A 513 8.96 -2.70 14.65
C VAL A 513 9.20 -3.41 13.31
N CYS A 514 10.23 -4.25 13.24
CA CYS A 514 10.50 -5.05 12.05
C CYS A 514 9.34 -6.02 11.77
N SER A 515 9.02 -6.24 10.50
CA SER A 515 8.01 -7.21 10.08
C SER A 515 8.27 -8.59 10.68
N ARG A 516 7.23 -9.23 11.23
CA ARG A 516 7.30 -10.63 11.67
C ARG A 516 7.78 -11.58 10.59
N PHE A 517 7.44 -11.32 9.32
CA PHE A 517 7.83 -12.16 8.18
C PHE A 517 9.34 -12.13 7.92
N VAL A 518 10.00 -11.00 8.18
CA VAL A 518 11.48 -10.93 8.12
C VAL A 518 12.10 -11.82 9.18
N GLY A 519 11.54 -11.84 10.39
CA GLY A 519 11.99 -12.73 11.47
C GLY A 519 11.86 -14.20 11.11
N GLU A 520 10.73 -14.59 10.50
CA GLU A 520 10.52 -15.96 10.03
C GLU A 520 11.51 -16.37 8.93
N VAL A 521 11.71 -15.52 7.92
CA VAL A 521 12.71 -15.76 6.86
C VAL A 521 14.13 -15.81 7.43
N PHE A 522 14.45 -14.95 8.40
CA PHE A 522 15.75 -14.95 9.06
C PHE A 522 16.04 -16.29 9.75
N SER A 523 15.06 -16.86 10.46
CA SER A 523 15.19 -18.18 11.10
C SER A 523 15.32 -19.32 10.10
N ILE A 524 14.70 -19.21 8.91
CA ILE A 524 14.84 -20.21 7.84
C ILE A 524 16.25 -20.18 7.22
N VAL A 525 16.78 -18.97 6.99
CA VAL A 525 18.10 -18.79 6.38
C VAL A 525 19.24 -19.07 7.38
N ASN A 526 18.99 -18.87 8.68
CA ASN A 526 19.95 -19.13 9.76
C ASN A 526 19.36 -20.14 10.76
N PRO A 527 19.24 -21.43 10.38
CA PRO A 527 18.74 -22.46 11.28
C PRO A 527 19.71 -22.64 12.45
N VAL A 528 19.17 -22.73 13.67
CA VAL A 528 19.95 -23.06 14.88
C VAL A 528 19.82 -24.56 15.12
N ASP A 529 20.93 -25.28 15.26
CA ASP A 529 20.95 -26.73 15.52
C ASP A 529 20.47 -27.04 16.95
N LYS A 530 19.29 -27.68 17.07
CA LYS A 530 18.65 -28.02 18.35
C LYS A 530 19.38 -29.09 19.18
N GLU A 531 20.30 -29.87 18.59
CA GLU A 531 21.00 -30.95 19.30
C GLU A 531 22.19 -30.48 20.17
N GLU A 532 22.74 -29.28 19.92
CA GLU A 532 23.79 -28.70 20.78
C GLU A 532 23.22 -28.05 22.07
N GLU A 533 21.91 -27.85 22.16
CA GLU A 533 21.26 -27.04 23.22
C GLU A 533 21.21 -27.68 24.62
N LEU A 534 21.27 -29.01 24.77
CA LEU A 534 21.01 -29.64 26.07
C LEU A 534 22.22 -29.87 26.99
N SER A 535 23.46 -29.63 26.54
CA SER A 535 24.64 -30.13 27.27
C SER A 535 25.52 -29.09 27.98
N SER A 536 25.30 -27.78 27.87
CA SER A 536 26.00 -26.82 28.75
C SER A 536 25.40 -25.41 28.76
N LEU A 537 24.88 -24.98 29.91
CA LEU A 537 24.42 -23.60 30.18
C LEU A 537 25.52 -22.53 30.15
N ASN A 538 26.73 -22.86 29.65
CA ASN A 538 27.86 -21.94 29.42
C ASN A 538 28.29 -21.88 27.94
N SER A 539 27.66 -22.63 27.02
CA SER A 539 28.10 -22.75 25.60
C SER A 539 27.25 -21.97 24.59
N TYR A 540 26.14 -21.35 25.00
CA TYR A 540 25.26 -20.55 24.11
C TYR A 540 25.90 -19.28 23.52
N GLY A 541 27.18 -19.02 23.78
CA GLY A 541 27.91 -17.89 23.23
C GLY A 541 27.36 -16.51 23.62
N PHE A 542 26.38 -16.45 24.52
CA PHE A 542 25.90 -15.22 25.14
C PHE A 542 26.86 -14.88 26.28
N SER A 543 27.70 -13.88 26.04
CA SER A 543 28.49 -13.23 27.08
C SER A 543 28.00 -11.79 27.25
N ILE A 544 28.34 -11.18 28.39
CA ILE A 544 28.18 -9.74 28.56
C ILE A 544 28.86 -9.01 27.38
N GLY A 545 28.16 -8.05 26.79
CA GLY A 545 28.57 -7.33 25.57
C GLY A 545 28.07 -7.94 24.25
N THR A 546 27.43 -9.11 24.28
CA THR A 546 26.88 -9.75 23.07
C THR A 546 25.66 -8.98 22.56
N SER A 547 25.64 -8.67 21.26
CA SER A 547 24.45 -8.14 20.60
C SER A 547 23.46 -9.26 20.33
N VAL A 548 22.19 -9.03 20.68
CA VAL A 548 21.12 -10.02 20.60
C VAL A 548 19.83 -9.39 20.09
N ILE A 549 18.96 -10.19 19.48
CA ILE A 549 17.60 -9.79 19.08
C ILE A 549 16.62 -10.58 19.93
N HIS A 550 15.72 -9.90 20.63
CA HIS A 550 14.59 -10.55 21.26
C HIS A 550 13.33 -10.45 20.39
N LYS A 551 12.63 -11.57 20.15
CA LYS A 551 11.41 -11.66 19.31
C LYS A 551 10.38 -10.57 19.61
N ARG A 552 10.26 -10.19 20.89
CA ARG A 552 9.37 -9.11 21.36
C ARG A 552 10.04 -7.74 21.55
N PHE A 553 11.32 -7.70 21.94
CA PHE A 553 11.96 -6.47 22.41
C PHE A 553 13.00 -5.92 21.43
N GLY A 554 13.19 -6.58 20.29
CA GLY A 554 14.12 -6.19 19.24
C GLY A 554 15.58 -6.34 19.67
N GLN A 555 16.47 -5.60 19.00
CA GLN A 555 17.90 -5.65 19.27
C GLN A 555 18.26 -5.04 20.63
N GLY A 556 19.19 -5.68 21.32
CA GLY A 556 19.78 -5.22 22.56
C GLY A 556 21.19 -5.76 22.75
N ILE A 557 21.85 -5.27 23.79
CA ILE A 557 23.17 -5.77 24.21
C ILE A 557 23.01 -6.40 25.58
N ILE A 558 23.50 -7.62 25.74
CA ILE A 558 23.52 -8.27 27.04
C ILE A 558 24.45 -7.50 27.97
N ILE A 559 23.94 -7.08 29.12
CA ILE A 559 24.71 -6.33 30.11
C ILE A 559 25.00 -7.13 31.38
N ASP A 560 24.18 -8.15 31.69
CA ASP A 560 24.43 -9.09 32.79
C ASP A 560 23.83 -10.47 32.48
N ILE A 561 24.49 -11.53 32.96
CA ILE A 561 24.03 -12.92 32.82
C ILE A 561 24.25 -13.64 34.15
N ASN A 562 23.17 -14.21 34.68
CA ASN A 562 23.19 -15.15 35.80
C ASN A 562 22.57 -16.49 35.38
N GLN A 563 22.69 -17.53 36.21
CA GLN A 563 22.21 -18.88 35.88
C GLN A 563 20.71 -18.98 35.53
N GLU A 564 19.89 -18.02 35.98
CA GLU A 564 18.43 -18.03 35.75
C GLU A 564 17.93 -16.87 34.88
N THR A 565 18.66 -15.77 34.80
CA THR A 565 18.19 -14.53 34.18
C THR A 565 19.24 -13.86 33.32
N VAL A 566 18.82 -13.27 32.20
CA VAL A 566 19.63 -12.38 31.37
C VAL A 566 19.10 -10.96 31.47
N GLU A 567 19.99 -9.99 31.70
CA GLU A 567 19.67 -8.57 31.59
C GLU A 567 20.21 -8.04 30.28
N ILE A 568 19.29 -7.51 29.48
CA ILE A 568 19.59 -7.04 28.14
C ILE A 568 19.17 -5.59 28.10
N ASN A 569 20.13 -4.73 27.75
CA ASN A 569 19.83 -3.35 27.42
C ASN A 569 19.32 -3.32 25.99
N PHE A 570 18.00 -3.39 25.85
CA PHE A 570 17.35 -3.29 24.54
C PHE A 570 17.42 -1.85 24.04
N ASN A 571 17.82 -1.69 22.78
CA ASN A 571 17.91 -0.38 22.13
C ASN A 571 16.58 0.38 22.24
N ILE A 572 15.46 -0.35 22.26
CA ILE A 572 14.09 0.18 22.30
C ILE A 572 13.54 0.30 23.73
N TYR A 573 13.70 -0.73 24.57
CA TYR A 573 12.97 -0.89 25.84
C TYR A 573 13.83 -0.66 27.10
N GLY A 574 15.09 -0.26 26.93
CA GLY A 574 16.06 -0.15 28.02
C GLY A 574 16.38 -1.51 28.64
N ILE A 575 16.84 -1.49 29.88
CA ILE A 575 17.23 -2.73 30.57
C ILE A 575 15.98 -3.55 30.90
N LYS A 576 15.94 -4.78 30.38
CA LYS A 576 14.95 -5.79 30.75
C LYS A 576 15.65 -7.03 31.28
N LYS A 577 15.16 -7.50 32.43
CA LYS A 577 15.53 -8.77 33.03
C LYS A 577 14.56 -9.84 32.56
N LEU A 578 15.08 -10.84 31.86
CA LEU A 578 14.31 -11.92 31.28
C LEU A 578 14.77 -13.25 31.87
N LEU A 579 13.86 -14.21 32.00
CA LEU A 579 14.22 -15.58 32.39
C LEU A 579 14.95 -16.24 31.22
N MET A 580 16.21 -16.61 31.42
CA MET A 580 17.05 -17.14 30.34
C MET A 580 16.46 -18.44 29.78
N ARG A 581 15.97 -19.30 30.67
CA ARG A 581 15.33 -20.56 30.30
C ARG A 581 14.10 -20.37 29.40
N ALA A 582 13.20 -19.45 29.76
CA ALA A 582 12.02 -19.14 28.93
C ALA A 582 12.41 -18.49 27.59
N CYS A 583 13.47 -17.68 27.57
CA CYS A 583 13.96 -17.08 26.34
C CYS A 583 14.54 -18.11 25.35
N ILE A 584 15.14 -19.18 25.86
CA ILE A 584 15.68 -20.28 25.05
C ILE A 584 14.56 -21.23 24.63
N GLU A 585 13.76 -21.74 25.57
CA GLU A 585 12.69 -22.72 25.31
C GLU A 585 11.65 -22.19 24.29
N GLU A 586 11.34 -20.90 24.33
CA GLU A 586 10.37 -20.25 23.43
C GLU A 586 11.02 -19.54 22.22
N ASN A 587 12.33 -19.73 22.00
CA ASN A 587 13.11 -19.07 20.94
C ASN A 587 12.86 -17.55 20.89
N LEU A 588 12.95 -16.89 22.05
CA LEU A 588 12.71 -15.46 22.16
C LEU A 588 13.98 -14.64 22.00
N LEU A 589 15.19 -15.22 22.07
CA LEU A 589 16.45 -14.50 22.03
C LEU A 589 17.43 -15.10 21.00
N TYR A 590 17.96 -14.26 20.11
CA TYR A 590 18.87 -14.65 19.03
C TYR A 590 20.16 -13.83 19.11
N LYS A 591 21.31 -14.42 18.77
CA LYS A 591 22.59 -13.71 18.71
C LYS A 591 22.76 -13.00 17.36
N ILE A 592 23.37 -11.81 17.37
CA ILE A 592 23.73 -11.02 16.17
C ILE A 592 25.20 -11.22 15.84
#